data_AF-A0A8T5SJ97-F1
#
_entry.id   AF-A0A8T5SJ97-F1
#
_cell.length_a   1.000
_cell.length_b   1.000
_cell.length_c   1.000
_cell.angle_alpha   90.00
_cell.angle_beta   90.00
_cell.angle_gamma   90.00
#
_symmetry.space_group_name_H-M   'P 1'
#
loop_
_entity.id
_entity.type
_entity.pdbx_description
1 polymer ?
#
loop_
_entity_poly.entity_id
_entity_poly.type
_entity_poly.pdbx_seq_one_letter_code
_entity_poly.pdbx_strand_id
1 'polypeptide(L)'
;FNDDQGWRIEIKEYPKLTAIGSKRKDSQIGGFLSKNYRGISHKGFYTVEEVREIIQFAQQRYIQVIPEIEIPGHCSAVIASYPELSCTGNQIEVKTKSGIYKDIY
;
A
#
# COMPACT_ATOMS: atom_id res chain seq x y z
N PHE A 1 1.98 4.69 5.40
CA PHE A 1 1.54 5.04 4.03
C PHE A 1 1.50 3.83 3.09
N ASN A 2 2.07 2.69 3.48
CA ASN A 2 2.00 1.42 2.77
C ASN A 2 1.67 0.27 3.73
N ASP A 3 1.25 -0.84 3.14
CA ASP A 3 1.19 -2.19 3.71
C ASP A 3 1.13 -3.17 2.52
N ASP A 4 0.99 -4.47 2.76
CA ASP A 4 0.81 -5.50 1.75
C ASP A 4 -0.39 -5.25 0.83
N GLN A 5 -1.45 -4.62 1.35
CA GLN A 5 -2.73 -4.40 0.65
C GLN A 5 -2.82 -3.02 0.00
N GLY A 6 -1.76 -2.23 0.06
CA GLY A 6 -1.55 -1.18 -0.93
C GLY A 6 -0.62 -0.04 -0.53
N TRP A 7 -0.31 0.76 -1.55
CA TRP A 7 0.54 1.94 -1.48
C TRP A 7 -0.30 3.23 -1.66
N ARG A 8 -0.10 4.23 -0.78
CA ARG A 8 -1.03 5.37 -0.65
C ARG A 8 -0.44 6.75 -0.92
N ILE A 9 0.80 6.89 -1.36
CA ILE A 9 1.40 8.20 -1.64
C ILE A 9 2.00 8.26 -3.03
N GLU A 10 1.84 9.36 -3.75
CA GLU A 10 2.52 9.54 -5.03
C GLU A 10 4.03 9.71 -4.85
N ILE A 11 4.82 8.95 -5.61
CA ILE A 11 6.26 9.19 -5.81
C ILE A 11 6.50 9.28 -7.30
N LYS A 12 6.94 10.46 -7.77
CA LYS A 12 7.01 10.79 -9.20
C LYS A 12 7.99 9.91 -9.97
N GLU A 13 9.09 9.56 -9.32
CA GLU A 13 10.14 8.69 -9.83
C GLU A 13 9.67 7.22 -9.94
N TYR A 14 8.64 6.85 -9.17
CA TYR A 14 8.13 5.48 -9.08
C TYR A 14 6.61 5.41 -9.35
N PRO A 15 6.14 5.74 -10.57
CA PRO A 15 4.71 5.86 -10.87
C PRO A 15 3.94 4.53 -10.73
N LYS A 16 4.60 3.38 -10.86
CA LYS A 16 3.93 2.08 -10.69
C LYS A 16 3.45 1.84 -9.25
N LEU A 17 4.01 2.51 -8.24
CA LEU A 17 3.57 2.37 -6.85
C LEU A 17 2.10 2.76 -6.69
N THR A 18 1.66 3.84 -7.34
CA THR A 18 0.27 4.25 -7.33
C THR A 18 -0.53 3.63 -8.48
N ALA A 19 0.07 3.42 -9.66
CA ALA A 19 -0.66 2.83 -10.79
C ALA A 19 -1.11 1.38 -10.54
N ILE A 20 -0.29 0.58 -9.84
CA ILE A 20 -0.53 -0.83 -9.50
C ILE A 20 -0.77 -0.98 -8.00
N GLY A 21 0.22 -0.62 -7.17
CA GLY A 21 0.23 -0.85 -5.72
C GLY A 21 -0.91 -0.17 -4.96
N SER A 22 -1.55 0.86 -5.50
CA SER A 22 -2.72 1.49 -4.86
C SER A 22 -4.02 0.69 -5.03
N LYS A 23 -4.03 -0.37 -5.86
CA LYS A 23 -5.25 -1.08 -6.25
C LYS A 23 -5.16 -2.53 -5.79
N ARG A 24 -6.19 -3.01 -5.11
CA ARG A 24 -6.39 -4.43 -4.81
C ARG A 24 -7.73 -4.91 -5.36
N LYS A 25 -7.77 -6.15 -5.83
CA LYS A 25 -8.94 -6.74 -6.47
C LYS A 25 -10.10 -7.00 -5.50
N ASP A 26 -9.81 -7.16 -4.22
CA ASP A 26 -10.80 -7.46 -3.19
C ASP A 26 -10.29 -7.09 -1.79
N SER A 27 -11.12 -7.26 -0.76
CA SER A 27 -10.79 -7.07 0.65
C SER A 27 -11.41 -8.19 1.50
N GLN A 28 -10.60 -8.82 2.36
CA GLN A 28 -11.08 -9.73 3.38
C GLN A 28 -12.08 -9.01 4.30
N ILE A 29 -13.19 -9.67 4.63
CA ILE A 29 -14.19 -9.18 5.60
C ILE A 29 -14.12 -10.03 6.86
N GLY A 30 -14.03 -9.39 8.02
CA GLY A 30 -13.93 -10.07 9.32
C GLY A 30 -12.49 -10.20 9.80
N GLY A 31 -12.28 -11.02 10.84
CA GLY A 31 -10.96 -11.21 11.45
C GLY A 31 -10.02 -12.09 10.62
N PHE A 32 -8.80 -12.28 11.15
CA PHE A 32 -7.68 -13.00 10.50
C PHE A 32 -8.05 -14.36 9.87
N LEU A 33 -8.91 -15.14 10.53
CA LEU A 33 -9.34 -16.47 10.09
C LEU A 33 -10.50 -16.46 9.08
N SER A 34 -11.06 -15.29 8.77
CA SER A 34 -12.18 -15.17 7.85
C SER A 34 -11.78 -15.58 6.43
N LYS A 35 -12.67 -16.34 5.78
CA LYS A 35 -12.56 -16.69 4.36
C LYS A 35 -13.47 -15.83 3.48
N ASN A 36 -14.18 -14.87 4.08
CA ASN A 36 -15.13 -14.02 3.39
C ASN A 36 -14.42 -12.83 2.75
N TYR A 37 -14.87 -12.46 1.56
CA TYR A 37 -14.36 -11.32 0.82
C TYR A 37 -15.51 -10.42 0.39
N ARG A 38 -15.20 -9.14 0.16
CA ARG A 38 -16.20 -8.14 -0.23
C ARG A 38 -16.65 -8.32 -1.68
N GLY A 39 -15.84 -8.90 -2.55
CA GLY A 39 -16.08 -9.00 -3.98
C GLY A 39 -15.95 -7.67 -4.72
N ILE A 40 -15.34 -6.64 -4.09
CA ILE A 40 -15.27 -5.28 -4.63
C ILE A 40 -13.82 -4.81 -4.64
N SER A 41 -13.35 -4.39 -5.82
CA SER A 41 -12.03 -3.78 -5.98
C SER A 41 -11.91 -2.49 -5.19
N HIS A 42 -10.77 -2.27 -4.55
CA HIS A 42 -10.49 -1.06 -3.78
C HIS A 42 -9.25 -0.34 -4.32
N LYS A 43 -9.34 0.98 -4.46
CA LYS A 43 -8.29 1.83 -5.02
C LYS A 43 -8.25 3.20 -4.32
N GLY A 44 -7.08 3.85 -4.35
CA GLY A 44 -6.91 5.22 -3.86
C GLY A 44 -5.50 5.47 -3.33
N PHE A 45 -5.01 6.70 -3.49
CA PHE A 45 -3.75 7.21 -2.97
C PHE A 45 -3.83 8.75 -2.88
N TYR A 46 -2.90 9.36 -2.16
CA TYR A 46 -2.74 10.81 -2.06
C TYR A 46 -1.67 11.29 -3.04
N THR A 47 -2.00 12.33 -3.81
CA THR A 47 -1.05 13.12 -4.58
C THR A 47 -0.10 13.88 -3.66
N VAL A 48 1.04 14.34 -4.19
CA VAL A 48 1.97 15.15 -3.39
C VAL A 48 1.27 16.43 -2.88
N GLU A 49 0.39 17.01 -3.68
CA GLU A 49 -0.38 18.21 -3.33
C GLU A 49 -1.37 17.94 -2.19
N GLU A 50 -2.12 16.84 -2.21
CA GLU A 50 -3.02 16.45 -1.11
C GLU A 50 -2.25 16.18 0.18
N VAL A 51 -1.08 15.54 0.11
CA VAL A 51 -0.24 15.33 1.31
C VAL A 51 0.26 16.67 1.87
N ARG A 52 0.64 17.63 1.02
CA ARG A 52 1.01 18.98 1.48
C ARG A 52 -0.15 19.69 2.17
N GLU A 53 -1.36 19.56 1.64
CA GLU A 53 -2.57 20.11 2.26
C GLU A 53 -2.81 19.51 3.65
N ILE A 54 -2.70 18.18 3.78
CA ILE A 54 -2.84 17.47 5.06
C ILE A 54 -1.80 17.98 6.08
N ILE A 55 -0.54 18.13 5.67
CA ILE A 55 0.53 18.63 6.53
C ILE A 55 0.23 20.07 6.97
N GLN A 56 -0.17 20.95 6.05
CA GLN A 56 -0.50 22.34 6.36
C GLN A 56 -1.68 22.43 7.32
N PHE A 57 -2.71 21.61 7.11
CA PHE A 57 -3.89 21.54 7.97
C PHE A 57 -3.55 21.06 9.38
N ALA A 58 -2.68 20.06 9.51
CA ALA A 58 -2.19 19.57 10.80
C ALA A 58 -1.31 20.61 11.51
N GLN A 59 -0.46 21.31 10.77
CA GLN A 59 0.44 22.34 11.31
C GLN A 59 -0.33 23.51 11.94
N GLN A 60 -1.43 23.95 11.32
CA GLN A 60 -2.33 24.97 11.90
C GLN A 60 -2.91 24.57 13.27
N ARG A 61 -2.84 23.28 13.62
CA ARG A 61 -3.34 22.71 14.87
C ARG A 61 -2.21 22.24 15.78
N TYR A 62 -0.97 22.61 15.49
CA TYR A 62 0.23 22.20 16.23
C TYR A 62 0.41 20.67 16.27
N ILE A 63 -0.08 19.97 15.25
CA ILE A 63 0.07 18.52 15.09
C ILE A 63 1.24 18.24 14.14
N GLN A 64 2.21 17.43 14.60
CA GLN A 64 3.28 16.93 13.74
C GLN A 64 2.83 15.67 12.99
N VAL A 65 3.00 15.68 11.66
CA VAL A 65 2.75 14.51 10.82
C VAL A 65 4.07 13.77 10.60
N ILE A 66 4.16 12.54 11.13
CA ILE A 66 5.30 11.66 10.91
C ILE A 66 4.86 10.57 9.92
N PRO A 67 5.37 10.58 8.67
CA PRO A 67 5.04 9.54 7.72
C PRO A 67 5.72 8.22 8.09
N GLU A 68 5.04 7.11 7.82
CA GLU A 68 5.61 5.77 7.92
C GLU A 68 5.65 5.12 6.54
N ILE A 69 6.81 4.57 6.20
CA ILE A 69 6.97 3.61 5.11
C ILE A 69 7.56 2.34 5.72
N GLU A 70 6.77 1.27 5.80
CA GLU A 70 7.20 0.02 6.40
C GLU A 70 7.96 -0.84 5.38
N ILE A 71 9.18 -1.23 5.75
CA ILE A 71 10.09 -2.10 5.01
C ILE A 71 11.04 -2.79 6.03
N PRO A 72 11.56 -4.00 5.76
CA PRO A 72 11.36 -4.82 4.56
C PRO A 72 10.08 -5.67 4.60
N GLY A 73 9.42 -5.80 5.76
CA GLY A 73 8.10 -6.42 5.86
C GLY A 73 7.00 -5.58 5.22
N HIS A 74 5.77 -6.12 5.16
CA HIS A 74 4.57 -5.39 4.73
C HIS A 74 4.72 -4.63 3.40
N CYS A 75 5.50 -5.20 2.48
CA CYS A 75 5.91 -4.55 1.24
C CYS A 75 5.36 -5.23 -0.01
N SER A 76 4.39 -6.16 0.10
CA SER A 76 3.85 -6.87 -1.07
C SER A 76 3.29 -5.92 -2.13
N ALA A 77 2.74 -4.76 -1.74
CA ALA A 77 2.27 -3.74 -2.68
C ALA A 77 3.41 -3.08 -3.48
N VAL A 78 4.59 -2.94 -2.87
CA VAL A 78 5.81 -2.45 -3.52
C VAL A 78 6.31 -3.50 -4.51
N ILE A 79 6.38 -4.77 -4.08
CA ILE A 79 6.80 -5.90 -4.94
C ILE A 79 5.83 -6.09 -6.12
N ALA A 80 4.52 -5.95 -5.90
CA ALA A 80 3.54 -6.01 -6.98
C ALA A 80 3.76 -4.90 -8.03
N SER A 81 4.25 -3.73 -7.62
CA SER A 81 4.58 -2.62 -8.52
C SER A 81 5.93 -2.78 -9.21
N TYR A 82 6.92 -3.33 -8.52
CA TYR A 82 8.30 -3.56 -8.99
C TYR A 82 8.80 -4.94 -8.52
N PRO A 83 8.46 -6.01 -9.24
CA PRO A 83 8.83 -7.38 -8.88
C PRO A 83 10.33 -7.62 -8.75
N GLU A 84 11.13 -6.83 -9.47
CA GLU A 84 12.60 -6.87 -9.43
C GLU A 84 13.19 -6.56 -8.04
N LEU A 85 12.38 -5.98 -7.14
CA LEU A 85 12.76 -5.73 -5.75
C LEU A 85 12.58 -6.95 -4.83
N SER A 86 11.98 -8.03 -5.31
CA SER A 86 11.82 -9.29 -4.56
C SER A 86 12.94 -10.27 -4.84
N CYS A 87 13.17 -11.21 -3.92
CA CYS A 87 14.15 -12.28 -4.09
C CYS A 87 13.84 -13.21 -5.27
N THR A 88 12.56 -13.35 -5.65
CA THR A 88 12.14 -14.26 -6.72
C THR A 88 12.03 -13.59 -8.09
N GLY A 89 11.90 -12.25 -8.14
CA GLY A 89 11.63 -11.51 -9.36
C GLY A 89 10.23 -11.75 -9.96
N ASN A 90 9.38 -12.55 -9.29
CA ASN A 90 8.08 -12.95 -9.83
C ASN A 90 7.05 -11.84 -9.68
N GLN A 91 6.26 -11.61 -10.73
CA GLN A 91 5.12 -10.72 -10.67
C GLN A 91 4.05 -11.30 -9.74
N ILE A 92 3.71 -10.55 -8.69
CA ILE A 92 2.62 -10.87 -7.77
C ILE A 92 1.50 -9.82 -7.88
N GLU A 93 0.32 -10.17 -7.37
CA GLU A 93 -0.77 -9.22 -7.17
C GLU A 93 -0.70 -8.59 -5.77
N VAL A 94 -1.24 -7.36 -5.66
CA VAL A 94 -1.45 -6.69 -4.36
C VAL A 94 -2.35 -7.56 -3.49
N LYS A 95 -1.96 -7.77 -2.23
CA LYS A 95 -2.64 -8.72 -1.35
C LYS A 95 -4.03 -8.21 -0.95
N THR A 96 -4.98 -9.14 -0.83
CA THR A 96 -6.37 -8.86 -0.44
C THR A 96 -6.70 -9.28 0.99
N LYS A 97 -5.76 -9.99 1.63
CA LYS A 97 -5.89 -10.59 2.95
C LYS A 97 -4.84 -10.03 3.91
N SER A 98 -5.08 -10.08 5.21
CA SER A 98 -4.04 -9.94 6.21
C SER A 98 -3.32 -11.28 6.40
N GLY A 99 -2.00 -11.24 6.56
CA GLY A 99 -1.22 -12.48 6.67
C GLY A 99 0.28 -12.26 6.61
N ILE A 100 1.01 -13.36 6.75
CA ILE A 100 2.46 -13.42 6.51
C ILE A 100 2.65 -14.00 5.11
N TYR A 101 3.39 -13.30 4.27
CA TYR A 101 3.61 -13.68 2.88
C TYR A 101 5.05 -14.15 2.65
N LYS A 102 5.19 -15.29 1.98
CA LYS A 102 6.50 -15.83 1.61
C LYS A 102 7.15 -15.02 0.50
N ASP A 103 6.37 -14.34 -0.32
CA ASP A 103 6.88 -13.57 -1.48
C ASP A 103 7.70 -12.34 -1.07
N ILE A 104 7.79 -12.03 0.23
CA ILE A 104 8.55 -10.92 0.81
C ILE A 104 10.02 -11.35 1.14
N TYR A 105 10.36 -12.65 1.05
CA TYR A 105 11.71 -13.18 1.34
C TYR A 105 12.14 -14.31 0.40
#